data_AF-A0A928U8T4-F1
#
_entry.id   AF-A0A928U8T4-F1
#
_cell.length_a   1.000
_cell.length_b   1.000
_cell.length_c   1.000
_cell.angle_alpha   90.00
_cell.angle_beta   90.00
_cell.angle_gamma   90.00
#
_symmetry.space_group_name_H-M   'P 1'
#
loop_
_entity.id
_entity.type
_entity.pdbx_description
1 polymer ?
#
loop_
_entity_poly.entity_id
_entity_poly.type
_entity_poly.pdbx_seq_one_letter_code
_entity_poly.pdbx_strand_id
1 'polypeptide(L)'
;MSGIFVSIAGVYSLFFLVYRKKARNVSVYAAFFVISLACLVLLKYMCVNGAERFHLLFYGILSGILFWALRIDVQNKLIYVYTTILVCLVGAIDEFIQAILPMRCFDMRDIVMNWFSGGLGTLFIVFVLKPVWDTAKGGKGCCLKNPYT
;
A
#
# COMPACT_ATOMS: atom_id res chain seq x y z
N MET A 1 -2.36 10.41 -20.74
CA MET A 1 -1.10 9.66 -20.53
C MET A 1 -1.02 8.98 -19.15
N SER A 2 -1.48 9.60 -18.06
CA SER A 2 -1.42 9.03 -16.69
C SER A 2 -2.16 7.70 -16.51
N GLY A 3 -3.34 7.52 -17.11
CA GLY A 3 -4.09 6.25 -17.02
C GLY A 3 -3.36 5.05 -17.64
N ILE A 4 -2.47 5.28 -18.61
CA ILE A 4 -1.73 4.21 -19.29
C ILE A 4 -0.69 3.60 -18.33
N PHE A 5 0.02 4.42 -17.56
CA PHE A 5 1.00 3.93 -16.58
C PHE A 5 0.35 3.10 -15.47
N VAL A 6 -0.82 3.53 -14.98
CA VAL A 6 -1.58 2.78 -13.97
C VAL A 6 -2.06 1.45 -14.55
N SER A 7 -2.55 1.45 -15.79
CA SER A 7 -2.96 0.22 -16.46
C SER A 7 -1.79 -0.73 -16.69
N ILE A 8 -0.62 -0.24 -17.09
CA ILE A 8 0.59 -1.06 -17.27
C ILE A 8 1.06 -1.64 -15.94
N ALA A 9 1.18 -0.82 -14.90
CA ALA A 9 1.57 -1.27 -13.56
C ALA A 9 0.54 -2.27 -12.98
N GLY A 10 -0.74 -2.05 -13.28
CA GLY A 10 -1.84 -2.93 -12.90
C GLY A 10 -1.73 -4.29 -13.58
N VAL A 11 -1.52 -4.31 -14.89
CA VAL A 11 -1.34 -5.54 -15.69
C VAL A 11 -0.07 -6.28 -15.26
N TYR A 12 1.03 -5.58 -15.00
CA TYR A 12 2.27 -6.20 -14.48
C TYR A 12 2.05 -6.84 -13.10
N SER A 13 1.33 -6.15 -12.21
CA SER A 13 1.01 -6.69 -10.88
C SER A 13 0.08 -7.90 -10.96
N LEU A 14 -0.92 -7.88 -11.85
CA LEU A 14 -1.76 -9.05 -12.15
C LEU A 14 -0.94 -10.21 -12.69
N PHE A 15 -0.06 -9.95 -13.66
CA PHE A 15 0.86 -10.95 -14.21
C PHE A 15 1.73 -11.55 -13.09
N PHE A 16 2.31 -10.72 -12.22
CA PHE A 16 3.07 -11.19 -11.06
C PHE A 16 2.22 -12.09 -10.13
N LEU A 17 0.98 -11.71 -9.82
CA LEU A 17 0.09 -12.49 -8.95
C LEU A 17 -0.30 -13.84 -9.56
N VAL A 18 -0.62 -13.87 -10.85
CA VAL A 18 -1.03 -15.08 -11.58
C VAL A 18 0.16 -16.04 -11.74
N TYR A 19 1.31 -15.53 -12.21
CA TYR A 19 2.43 -16.37 -12.61
C TYR A 19 3.38 -16.71 -11.46
N ARG A 20 3.66 -15.78 -10.55
CA ARG A 20 4.63 -16.01 -9.45
C ARG A 20 3.96 -16.53 -8.19
N LYS A 21 2.82 -15.95 -7.80
CA LYS A 21 2.15 -16.32 -6.55
C LYS A 21 1.14 -17.46 -6.73
N LYS A 22 0.75 -17.77 -7.97
CA LYS A 22 -0.26 -18.79 -8.33
C LYS A 22 -1.50 -18.71 -7.41
N ALA A 23 -1.88 -17.48 -7.08
CA ALA A 23 -2.94 -17.22 -6.12
C ALA A 23 -4.26 -17.73 -6.72
N ARG A 24 -4.80 -18.84 -6.20
CA ARG A 24 -6.06 -19.44 -6.68
C ARG A 24 -7.31 -18.80 -6.06
N ASN A 25 -7.12 -17.87 -5.12
CA ASN A 25 -8.18 -17.24 -4.36
C ASN A 25 -8.73 -16.02 -5.11
N VAL A 26 -9.97 -16.12 -5.58
CA VAL A 26 -10.70 -15.04 -6.29
C VAL A 26 -10.72 -13.73 -5.48
N SER A 27 -10.77 -13.83 -4.15
CA SER A 27 -10.74 -12.68 -3.24
C SER A 27 -9.50 -11.79 -3.42
N VAL A 28 -8.34 -12.34 -3.79
CA VAL A 28 -7.11 -11.56 -4.02
C VAL A 28 -7.23 -10.70 -5.28
N TYR A 29 -7.79 -11.25 -6.35
CA TYR A 29 -8.05 -10.52 -7.60
C TYR A 29 -9.13 -9.45 -7.41
N ALA A 30 -10.19 -9.76 -6.66
CA ALA A 30 -11.23 -8.80 -6.33
C ALA A 30 -10.68 -7.62 -5.52
N ALA A 31 -9.88 -7.88 -4.48
CA ALA A 31 -9.24 -6.83 -3.69
C ALA A 31 -8.28 -5.98 -4.55
N PHE A 32 -7.48 -6.63 -5.40
CA PHE A 32 -6.60 -5.92 -6.34
C PHE A 32 -7.38 -5.02 -7.31
N PHE A 33 -8.50 -5.51 -7.85
CA PHE A 33 -9.35 -4.74 -8.75
C PHE A 33 -9.96 -3.52 -8.05
N VAL A 34 -10.48 -3.70 -6.83
CA VAL A 34 -11.05 -2.61 -6.03
C VAL A 34 -10.00 -1.55 -5.70
N ILE A 35 -8.79 -1.96 -5.29
CA ILE A 35 -7.68 -1.03 -5.01
C ILE A 35 -7.27 -0.28 -6.29
N SER A 36 -7.14 -0.99 -7.41
CA SER A 36 -6.79 -0.38 -8.69
C SER A 36 -7.84 0.64 -9.15
N LEU A 37 -9.13 0.30 -8.98
CA LEU A 37 -10.23 1.22 -9.28
C LEU A 37 -10.21 2.45 -8.36
N ALA A 38 -9.97 2.26 -7.06
CA ALA A 38 -9.83 3.36 -6.11
C ALA A 38 -8.68 4.31 -6.50
N CYS A 39 -7.52 3.78 -6.89
CA CYS A 39 -6.41 4.58 -7.40
C CYS A 39 -6.80 5.38 -8.65
N LEU A 40 -7.53 4.78 -9.60
CA LEU A 40 -8.00 5.48 -10.80
C LEU A 40 -9.00 6.60 -10.48
N VAL A 41 -9.90 6.38 -9.52
CA VAL A 41 -10.85 7.40 -9.04
C VAL A 41 -10.09 8.57 -8.40
N LEU A 42 -9.14 8.30 -7.50
CA LEU A 42 -8.32 9.35 -6.87
C LEU A 42 -7.52 10.13 -7.90
N LEU A 43 -6.89 9.46 -8.87
CA LEU A 43 -6.15 10.12 -9.95
C LEU A 43 -7.04 10.99 -10.84
N LYS A 44 -8.32 10.64 -11.01
CA LYS A 44 -9.25 11.40 -11.84
C LYS A 44 -9.80 12.63 -11.13
N TYR A 45 -10.15 12.51 -9.85
CA TYR A 45 -10.88 13.55 -9.13
C TYR A 45 -10.02 14.42 -8.22
N MET A 46 -8.87 13.92 -7.76
CA MET A 46 -8.04 14.61 -6.79
C MET A 46 -6.62 14.92 -7.29
N CYS A 47 -6.24 14.51 -8.51
CA CYS A 47 -4.96 14.87 -9.12
C CYS A 47 -5.15 15.76 -10.35
N VAL A 48 -5.24 17.07 -10.10
CA VAL A 48 -5.22 18.12 -11.12
C VAL A 48 -3.81 18.29 -11.68
N ASN A 49 -2.79 18.30 -10.80
CA ASN A 49 -1.41 18.58 -11.17
C ASN A 49 -0.54 17.31 -11.28
N GLY A 50 0.59 17.42 -11.97
CA GLY A 50 1.57 16.34 -12.07
C GLY A 50 2.15 15.95 -10.71
N ALA A 51 2.39 16.92 -9.83
CA ALA A 51 2.91 16.72 -8.48
C ALA A 51 1.98 15.86 -7.60
N GLU A 52 0.67 16.10 -7.65
CA GLU A 52 -0.38 15.35 -6.91
C GLU A 52 -0.38 13.84 -7.24
N ARG A 53 0.00 13.48 -8.47
CA ARG A 53 0.11 12.07 -8.89
C ARG A 53 1.29 11.37 -8.20
N PHE A 54 2.37 12.10 -7.93
CA PHE A 54 3.52 11.56 -7.24
C PHE A 54 3.22 11.30 -5.77
N HIS A 55 2.39 12.13 -5.14
CA HIS A 55 1.89 11.87 -3.79
C HIS A 55 1.21 10.50 -3.72
N LEU A 56 0.25 10.21 -4.61
CA LEU A 56 -0.41 8.91 -4.63
C LEU A 56 0.56 7.73 -4.80
N LEU A 57 1.62 7.88 -5.60
CA LEU A 57 2.60 6.81 -5.83
C LEU A 57 3.57 6.64 -4.64
N PHE A 58 4.19 7.74 -4.19
CA PHE A 58 5.25 7.68 -3.19
C PHE A 58 4.73 7.29 -1.81
N TYR A 59 3.58 7.81 -1.38
CA TYR A 59 3.01 7.43 -0.08
C TYR A 59 2.51 5.98 -0.07
N GLY A 60 2.11 5.46 -1.23
CA GLY A 60 1.77 4.05 -1.43
C GLY A 60 3.01 3.17 -1.28
N ILE A 61 4.13 3.53 -1.91
CA ILE A 61 5.42 2.82 -1.76
C ILE A 61 5.96 2.94 -0.33
N LEU A 62 5.83 4.12 0.29
CA LEU A 62 6.25 4.40 1.66
C LEU A 62 5.55 3.47 2.65
N SER A 63 4.26 3.17 2.45
CA SER A 63 3.55 2.18 3.28
C SER A 63 4.21 0.80 3.24
N GLY A 64 4.72 0.39 2.07
CA GLY A 64 5.50 -0.84 1.91
C GLY A 64 6.81 -0.78 2.69
N ILE A 65 7.59 0.27 2.49
CA ILE A 65 8.89 0.43 3.17
C ILE A 65 8.72 0.43 4.69
N LEU A 66 7.76 1.22 5.20
CA LEU A 66 7.47 1.28 6.64
C LEU A 66 6.98 -0.06 7.19
N PHE A 67 6.13 -0.78 6.45
CA PHE A 67 5.74 -2.14 6.83
C PHE A 67 6.96 -3.08 6.91
N TRP A 68 7.87 -3.00 5.93
CA TRP A 68 9.07 -3.83 5.89
C TRP A 68 10.13 -3.44 6.92
N ALA A 69 10.12 -2.20 7.41
CA ALA A 69 10.93 -1.78 8.54
C ALA A 69 10.31 -2.28 9.86
N LEU A 70 9.03 -1.96 10.10
CA LEU A 70 8.32 -2.28 11.34
C LEU A 70 8.20 -3.79 11.60
N ARG A 71 8.20 -4.64 10.57
CA ARG A 71 8.15 -6.10 10.74
C ARG A 71 9.35 -6.67 11.49
N ILE A 72 10.45 -5.93 11.57
CA ILE A 72 11.66 -6.36 12.29
C ILE A 72 11.36 -6.33 13.79
N ASP A 73 10.64 -5.30 14.25
CA ASP A 73 10.35 -5.05 15.66
C ASP A 73 8.97 -5.56 16.11
N VAL A 74 7.97 -5.54 15.22
CA VAL A 74 6.56 -5.83 15.53
C VAL A 74 6.06 -7.05 14.76
N GLN A 75 5.73 -8.12 15.48
CA GLN A 75 5.30 -9.41 14.91
C GLN A 75 3.79 -9.69 15.06
N ASN A 76 2.98 -8.66 15.34
CA ASN A 76 1.53 -8.80 15.54
C ASN A 76 0.73 -8.00 14.49
N LYS A 77 -0.62 -8.14 14.51
CA LYS A 77 -1.49 -7.49 13.51
C LYS A 77 -1.53 -5.97 13.65
N LEU A 78 -1.01 -5.42 14.76
CA LEU A 78 -0.92 -3.98 14.96
C LEU A 78 0.10 -3.34 14.03
N ILE A 79 1.00 -4.13 13.40
CA ILE A 79 1.92 -3.63 12.39
C ILE A 79 1.22 -2.84 11.28
N TYR A 80 0.04 -3.26 10.85
CA TYR A 80 -0.72 -2.56 9.81
C TYR A 80 -1.23 -1.21 10.31
N VAL A 81 -1.73 -1.17 11.55
CA VAL A 81 -2.20 0.06 12.19
C VAL A 81 -1.04 1.04 12.38
N TYR A 82 0.09 0.58 12.91
CA TYR A 82 1.29 1.40 13.07
C TYR A 82 1.84 1.89 11.74
N THR A 83 1.84 1.04 10.71
CA THR A 83 2.24 1.43 9.34
C THR A 83 1.35 2.56 8.84
N THR A 84 0.03 2.42 8.93
CA THR A 84 -0.90 3.46 8.46
C THR A 84 -0.73 4.76 9.24
N ILE A 85 -0.63 4.70 10.58
CA ILE A 85 -0.42 5.89 11.42
C ILE A 85 0.88 6.60 11.04
N LEU A 86 1.98 5.86 10.87
CA LEU A 86 3.26 6.45 10.51
C LEU A 86 3.22 7.10 9.11
N VAL A 87 2.61 6.45 8.12
CA VAL A 87 2.47 7.05 6.78
C VAL A 87 1.65 8.34 6.86
N CYS A 88 0.54 8.34 7.60
CA CYS A 88 -0.29 9.54 7.77
C CYS A 88 0.46 10.67 8.47
N LEU A 89 1.26 10.36 9.48
CA LEU A 89 2.07 11.31 10.22
C LEU A 89 3.18 11.90 9.34
N VAL A 90 3.89 11.05 8.59
CA VAL A 90 4.91 11.51 7.64
C VAL A 90 4.29 12.38 6.55
N GLY A 91 3.13 12.01 6.01
CA GLY A 91 2.42 12.81 5.00
C GLY A 91 1.90 14.14 5.51
N ALA A 92 1.51 14.23 6.79
CA ALA A 92 1.14 15.50 7.41
C ALA A 92 2.37 16.39 7.68
N ILE A 93 3.50 15.80 8.06
CA ILE A 93 4.76 16.54 8.25
C ILE A 93 5.27 17.09 6.92
N ASP A 94 5.22 16.32 5.85
CA ASP A 94 5.64 16.79 4.51
C ASP A 94 4.81 18.00 4.07
N GLU A 95 3.49 17.96 4.26
CA GLU A 95 2.63 19.11 3.94
C GLU A 95 2.91 20.32 4.85
N PHE A 96 3.19 20.09 6.14
CA PHE A 96 3.58 21.15 7.05
C PHE A 96 4.91 21.81 6.65
N ILE A 97 5.89 21.01 6.20
CA ILE A 97 7.14 21.53 5.63
C ILE A 97 6.82 22.35 4.37
N GLN A 98 5.98 21.82 3.47
CA GLN A 98 5.57 22.52 2.25
C GLN A 98 4.86 23.85 2.55
N ALA A 99 4.11 23.96 3.65
CA ALA A 99 3.48 25.21 4.10
C ALA A 99 4.49 26.30 4.47
N ILE A 100 5.71 25.91 4.89
CA ILE A 100 6.79 26.84 5.24
C ILE A 100 7.53 27.29 3.98
N LEU A 101 7.48 26.52 2.88
CA LEU A 101 8.15 26.89 1.64
C LEU A 101 7.37 28.00 0.89
N PRO A 102 8.02 29.12 0.51
CA PRO A 102 7.36 30.25 -0.12
C PRO A 102 6.80 29.97 -1.53
N MET A 103 7.19 28.84 -2.13
CA MET A 103 6.85 28.45 -3.51
C MET A 103 5.59 27.57 -3.59
N ARG A 104 4.99 27.16 -2.47
CA ARG A 104 3.82 26.29 -2.46
C ARG A 104 2.89 26.63 -1.30
N CYS A 105 1.60 26.72 -1.58
CA CYS A 105 0.57 26.93 -0.55
C CYS A 105 0.17 25.58 0.04
N PHE A 106 -0.03 25.57 1.35
CA PHE A 106 -0.62 24.47 2.10
C PHE A 106 -2.01 24.11 1.53
N ASP A 107 -2.23 22.83 1.24
CA ASP A 107 -3.52 22.32 0.78
C ASP A 107 -3.98 21.10 1.59
N MET A 108 -5.14 21.23 2.24
CA MET A 108 -5.75 20.12 2.98
C MET A 108 -6.03 18.91 2.10
N ARG A 109 -6.21 19.10 0.78
CA ARG A 109 -6.41 18.01 -0.18
C ARG A 109 -5.18 17.11 -0.29
N ASP A 110 -3.99 17.66 -0.13
CA ASP A 110 -2.73 16.91 -0.23
C ASP A 110 -2.55 15.99 1.00
N ILE A 111 -2.90 16.46 2.20
CA ILE A 111 -2.94 15.62 3.41
C ILE A 111 -3.88 14.43 3.21
N VAL A 112 -5.09 14.70 2.73
CA VAL A 112 -6.11 13.67 2.50
C VAL A 112 -5.64 12.68 1.44
N MET A 113 -4.99 13.16 0.37
CA MET A 113 -4.40 12.30 -0.67
C MET A 113 -3.30 11.39 -0.09
N ASN A 114 -2.41 11.93 0.73
CA ASN A 114 -1.31 11.19 1.34
C ASN A 114 -1.84 10.06 2.23
N TRP A 115 -2.91 10.35 2.99
CA TRP A 115 -3.58 9.37 3.83
C TRP A 115 -4.27 8.27 3.02
N PHE A 116 -5.00 8.63 1.96
CA PHE A 116 -5.61 7.64 1.06
C PHE A 116 -4.56 6.78 0.37
N SER A 117 -3.46 7.38 -0.08
CA SER A 117 -2.34 6.68 -0.70
C SER A 117 -1.72 5.65 0.25
N GLY A 118 -1.38 6.07 1.47
CA GLY A 118 -0.85 5.18 2.50
C GLY A 118 -1.82 4.08 2.92
N GLY A 119 -3.10 4.41 3.03
CA GLY A 119 -4.17 3.46 3.31
C GLY A 119 -4.31 2.41 2.22
N LEU A 120 -4.39 2.83 0.95
CA LEU A 120 -4.47 1.92 -0.20
C LEU A 120 -3.23 1.02 -0.31
N GLY A 121 -2.04 1.56 -0.07
CA GLY A 121 -0.81 0.78 -0.01
C GLY A 121 -0.82 -0.26 1.12
N THR A 122 -1.29 0.11 2.31
CA THR A 122 -1.44 -0.82 3.43
C THR A 122 -2.48 -1.92 3.13
N LEU A 123 -3.63 -1.55 2.55
CA LEU A 123 -4.66 -2.50 2.12
C LEU A 123 -4.14 -3.46 1.05
N PHE A 124 -3.31 -2.97 0.12
CA PHE A 124 -2.64 -3.81 -0.85
C PHE A 124 -1.73 -4.84 -0.17
N ILE A 125 -0.97 -4.44 0.85
CA ILE A 125 -0.13 -5.38 1.61
C ILE A 125 -0.99 -6.45 2.30
N VAL A 126 -2.06 -6.04 2.97
CA VAL A 126 -2.96 -6.93 3.73
C VAL A 126 -3.68 -7.93 2.83
N PHE A 127 -4.34 -7.46 1.76
CA PHE A 127 -5.24 -8.28 0.96
C PHE A 127 -4.56 -8.96 -0.23
N VAL A 128 -3.53 -8.33 -0.80
CA VAL A 128 -2.86 -8.80 -2.03
C VAL A 128 -1.55 -9.50 -1.70
N LEU A 129 -0.65 -8.84 -0.96
CA LEU A 129 0.66 -9.43 -0.66
C LEU A 129 0.59 -10.51 0.41
N LYS A 130 -0.32 -10.45 1.39
CA LYS A 130 -0.53 -11.47 2.45
C LYS A 130 0.80 -12.08 2.92
N PRO A 131 1.63 -11.33 3.66
CA PRO A 131 2.96 -11.77 4.07
C PRO A 131 2.89 -13.05 4.91
N VAL A 132 3.92 -13.89 4.80
CA VAL A 132 3.94 -15.30 5.25
C VAL A 132 3.53 -15.50 6.71
N TRP A 133 3.77 -14.50 7.57
CA TRP A 133 3.38 -14.53 8.98
C TRP A 133 1.87 -14.75 9.20
N ASP A 134 1.01 -14.29 8.27
CA ASP A 134 -0.44 -14.48 8.33
C ASP A 134 -0.86 -15.91 7.95
N THR A 135 -0.13 -16.54 7.02
CA THR A 135 -0.39 -17.93 6.58
C THR A 135 -0.02 -18.96 7.64
N ALA A 136 0.99 -18.69 8.48
CA ALA A 136 1.37 -19.60 9.56
C ALA A 136 0.27 -19.78 10.62
N LYS A 137 -0.61 -18.79 10.79
CA LYS A 137 -1.76 -18.87 11.74
C LYS A 137 -3.02 -19.49 11.13
N GLY A 138 -3.10 -19.59 9.80
CA GLY A 138 -4.22 -20.22 9.08
C GLY A 138 -4.05 -21.72 8.82
N GLY A 139 -2.83 -22.24 8.97
CA GLY A 139 -2.56 -23.67 8.96
C GLY A 139 -2.91 -24.29 10.31
N LYS A 140 -4.11 -24.87 10.43
CA LYS A 140 -4.37 -25.85 11.49
C LYS A 140 -3.27 -26.92 11.42
N GLY A 141 -2.54 -27.06 12.52
CA GLY A 141 -1.59 -28.13 12.86
C GLY A 141 -1.12 -29.07 11.75
N CYS A 142 -0.13 -28.67 10.95
CA CYS A 142 0.66 -29.62 10.18
C CYS A 142 2.11 -29.58 10.66
N CYS A 143 2.37 -30.42 11.66
CA CYS A 143 3.63 -31.12 11.91
C CYS A 143 4.93 -30.35 11.61
N LEU A 144 5.40 -29.57 12.60
CA LEU A 144 6.83 -29.53 12.86
C LEU A 144 7.20 -30.81 13.62
N LYS A 145 7.33 -31.92 12.90
CA LYS A 145 8.18 -33.02 13.38
C LYS A 145 9.61 -32.63 13.04
N ASN A 146 10.39 -32.41 14.09
CA ASN A 146 11.84 -32.24 14.03
C ASN A 146 12.45 -33.51 13.42
N PRO A 147 13.24 -33.45 12.33
CA PRO A 147 13.93 -34.62 11.79
C PRO A 147 15.17 -35.04 12.61
N TYR A 148 15.38 -34.48 13.80
CA TYR A 148 16.52 -34.80 14.68
C TYR A 148 16.13 -35.21 16.11
N THR A 149 14.93 -35.78 16.31
CA THR A 149 14.53 -36.47 17.55
C THR A 149 13.81 -37.76 17.24
#